data_AF-A0A3N5TYE7-F1
#
_entry.id   AF-A0A3N5TYE7-F1
#
_cell.length_a   1.000
_cell.length_b   1.000
_cell.length_c   1.000
_cell.angle_alpha   90.00
_cell.angle_beta   90.00
_cell.angle_gamma   90.00
#
_symmetry.space_group_name_H-M   'P 1'
#
loop_
_entity.id
_entity.type
_entity.pdbx_description
1 polymer ?
#
loop_
_entity_poly.entity_id
_entity_poly.type
_entity_poly.pdbx_seq_one_letter_code
_entity_poly.pdbx_strand_id
1 'polypeptide(L)' 'MKIVADTNTFIAVALNEPEKDMIIRLTEGYDLIAPEVLPFEIGNALTAMMKRKALRAD' A
#
# COMPACT_ATOMS: atom_id res chain seq x y z
N MET A 1 -3.01 -13.49 -14.54
CA MET A 1 -2.04 -12.42 -14.94
C MET A 1 -1.33 -11.95 -13.69
N LYS A 2 -0.07 -11.53 -13.80
CA LYS A 2 0.68 -10.94 -12.67
C LYS A 2 0.60 -9.42 -12.74
N ILE A 3 0.26 -8.78 -11.64
CA ILE A 3 0.21 -7.31 -11.50
C ILE A 3 1.37 -6.91 -10.58
N VAL A 4 2.22 -5.99 -11.05
CA VAL A 4 3.26 -5.42 -10.21
C VAL A 4 2.60 -4.38 -9.29
N ALA A 5 2.70 -4.61 -7.99
CA ALA A 5 2.16 -3.71 -6.97
C ALA A 5 3.27 -2.83 -6.37
N ASP A 6 2.91 -1.61 -6.04
CA ASP A 6 3.80 -0.63 -5.38
C ASP A 6 3.36 -0.37 -3.94
N THR A 7 4.25 0.19 -3.13
CA THR A 7 4.06 0.57 -1.73
C THR A 7 2.76 1.35 -1.55
N ASN A 8 2.51 2.35 -2.41
CA ASN A 8 1.31 3.19 -2.32
C ASN A 8 0.01 2.40 -2.56
N THR A 9 0.04 1.32 -3.34
CA THR A 9 -1.14 0.48 -3.59
C THR A 9 -1.62 -0.17 -2.29
N PHE A 10 -0.69 -0.70 -1.51
CA PHE A 10 -1.00 -1.31 -0.21
C PHE A 10 -1.42 -0.27 0.82
N ILE A 11 -0.73 0.88 0.88
CA ILE A 11 -1.05 1.96 1.83
C ILE A 11 -2.45 2.51 1.57
N ALA A 12 -2.82 2.75 0.31
CA ALA A 12 -4.14 3.26 -0.04
C ALA A 12 -5.26 2.33 0.44
N VAL A 13 -5.08 1.02 0.27
CA VAL A 13 -6.04 0.02 0.77
C VAL A 13 -6.07 -0.04 2.29
N ALA A 14 -4.89 -0.05 2.94
CA ALA A 14 -4.78 -0.16 4.39
C ALA A 14 -5.36 1.05 5.14
N LEU A 15 -5.22 2.24 4.57
CA LEU A 15 -5.70 3.49 5.16
C LEU A 15 -7.12 3.88 4.72
N ASN A 16 -7.79 3.04 3.93
CA ASN A 16 -9.13 3.32 3.37
C ASN A 16 -9.19 4.60 2.55
N GLU A 17 -8.16 4.86 1.74
CA GLU A 17 -8.18 5.96 0.76
C GLU A 17 -9.30 5.76 -0.27
N PRO A 18 -9.77 6.84 -0.94
CA PRO A 18 -10.87 6.79 -1.91
C PRO A 18 -10.69 5.75 -3.03
N GLU A 19 -9.43 5.45 -3.38
CA GLU A 19 -9.07 4.50 -4.43
C GLU A 19 -9.22 3.03 -4.02
N LYS A 20 -9.43 2.72 -2.73
CA LYS A 20 -9.46 1.36 -2.19
C LYS A 20 -10.33 0.42 -3.02
N ASP A 21 -11.59 0.80 -3.27
CA ASP A 21 -12.54 -0.07 -3.96
C ASP A 21 -12.13 -0.30 -5.42
N MET A 22 -11.53 0.71 -6.06
CA MET A 22 -10.98 0.58 -7.41
C MET A 22 -9.79 -0.38 -7.42
N ILE A 23 -8.85 -0.22 -6.48
CA ILE A 23 -7.66 -1.08 -6.37
C ILE A 23 -8.07 -2.53 -6.17
N ILE A 24 -9.02 -2.81 -5.26
CA ILE A 24 -9.52 -4.17 -5.00
C ILE A 24 -10.12 -4.76 -6.28
N ARG A 25 -11.05 -4.06 -6.94
CA ARG A 25 -11.68 -4.57 -8.18
C ARG A 25 -10.68 -4.83 -9.31
N LEU A 26 -9.64 -4.00 -9.44
CA LEU A 26 -8.63 -4.15 -10.49
C LEU A 26 -7.64 -5.29 -10.21
N THR A 27 -7.49 -5.69 -8.95
CA THR A 27 -6.50 -6.70 -8.52
C THR A 27 -7.11 -8.04 -8.14
N GLU A 28 -8.44 -8.11 -7.98
CA GLU A 28 -9.17 -9.33 -7.68
C GLU A 28 -8.95 -10.42 -8.75
N GLY A 29 -8.61 -11.63 -8.31
CA GLY A 29 -8.34 -12.76 -9.20
C GLY A 29 -6.97 -12.74 -9.88
N TYR A 30 -6.10 -11.78 -9.56
CA TYR A 30 -4.73 -11.68 -10.09
C TYR A 30 -3.66 -11.93 -9.03
N ASP A 31 -2.50 -12.40 -9.47
CA ASP A 31 -1.32 -12.52 -8.60
C ASP A 31 -0.64 -11.16 -8.48
N LEU A 32 -0.56 -10.63 -7.27
CA LEU A 32 0.23 -9.43 -6.98
C LEU A 32 1.70 -9.82 -6.75
N ILE A 33 2.60 -9.19 -7.50
CA ILE A 33 4.05 -9.37 -7.36
C ILE A 33 4.71 -8.04 -7.04
N ALA A 34 5.79 -8.08 -6.27
CA ALA A 34 6.61 -6.93 -5.95
C ALA A 34 8.05 -7.36 -5.66
N PRO A 35 9.03 -6.44 -5.76
CA PRO A 35 10.38 -6.68 -5.26
C PRO A 35 10.39 -7.04 -3.76
N GLU A 36 11.36 -7.83 -3.33
CA GLU A 36 11.53 -8.23 -1.92
C GLU A 36 11.76 -7.04 -0.97
N VAL A 37 12.16 -5.87 -1.49
CA VAL A 37 12.38 -4.66 -0.70
C VAL A 37 11.08 -3.97 -0.27
N LEU A 38 9.93 -4.30 -0.89
CA LEU A 38 8.65 -3.62 -0.67
C LEU A 38 8.24 -3.48 0.82
N PRO A 39 8.40 -4.49 1.70
CA PRO A 39 8.06 -4.33 3.12
C PRO A 39 8.86 -3.22 3.82
N PHE A 40 10.13 -3.02 3.43
CA PHE A 40 10.96 -1.94 3.96
C PHE A 40 10.51 -0.57 3.45
N GLU A 41 10.06 -0.48 2.20
CA GLU A 41 9.50 0.74 1.64
C GLU A 41 8.17 1.13 2.32
N ILE A 42 7.29 0.15 2.58
CA ILE A 42 6.08 0.35 3.39
C ILE A 42 6.45 0.89 4.78
N GLY A 43 7.44 0.28 5.46
CA GLY A 43 7.92 0.76 6.75
C GLY A 43 8.45 2.20 6.71
N ASN A 44 9.20 2.56 5.65
CA ASN A 44 9.70 3.91 5.43
C ASN A 44 8.58 4.92 5.21
N ALA A 45 7.57 4.57 4.40
CA ALA A 45 6.42 5.42 4.13
C ALA A 45 5.60 5.67 5.40
N LEU A 46 5.27 4.63 6.16
CA LEU A 46 4.57 4.75 7.44
C LEU A 46 5.35 5.61 8.44
N THR A 47 6.66 5.39 8.55
CA THR A 47 7.54 6.19 9.42
C THR A 47 7.53 7.67 9.02
N ALA A 48 7.59 7.97 7.72
CA ALA A 48 7.52 9.34 7.23
C ALA A 48 6.17 9.99 7.54
N MET A 49 5.06 9.26 7.39
CA MET A 49 3.72 9.74 7.71
C MET A 49 3.55 10.02 9.22
N MET A 50 4.07 9.15 10.09
CA MET A 50 4.10 9.40 11.53
C MET A 50 4.94 10.62 11.90
N LYS A 51 6.15 10.78 11.32
CA LYS A 51 7.01 11.96 11.53
C LYS A 51 6.33 13.25 11.09
N ARG A 52 5.50 13.20 10.04
CA ARG A 52 4.67 14.31 9.55
C ARG A 52 3.36 14.49 10.33
N LYS A 53 3.09 13.66 11.35
CA LYS A 53 1.86 13.62 12.15
C LYS A 53 0.59 13.36 11.31
N ALA A 54 0.74 12.76 10.13
CA ALA A 54 -0.37 12.31 9.29
C ALA A 54 -0.96 10.98 9.79
N LEU A 55 -0.16 10.18 10.52
CA LEU A 55 -0.59 8.97 11.20
C LEU A 55 -0.20 9.04 12.68
N ARG A 56 -0.98 8.35 13.52
CA ARG A 56 -0.67 8.06 14.92
C ARG A 56 -0.91 6.58 15.17
N ALA A 57 -0.08 6.00 16.03
CA ALA A 57 -0.38 4.71 16.62
C ALA A 57 -1.30 4.96 17.82
N ASP A 58 -2.32 4.11 17.96
CA ASP A 58 -3.24 4.12 19.09
C ASP A 58 -2.55 3.61 20.38
#